data_AF-A0A371KX68-F1
#
_entry.id   AF-A0A371KX68-F1
#
_cell.length_a   1.000
_cell.length_b   1.000
_cell.length_c   1.000
_cell.angle_alpha   90.00
_cell.angle_beta   90.00
_cell.angle_gamma   90.00
#
_symmetry.space_group_name_H-M   'P 1'
#
loop_
_entity.id
_entity.type
_entity.pdbx_description
1 polymer ?
#
loop_
_entity_poly.entity_id
_entity_poly.type
_entity_poly.pdbx_seq_one_letter_code
_entity_poly.pdbx_strand_id
1 'polypeptide(L)'
;NRLGRIHGPEEARRAATLATDLGLRSFNLDLMHGLPDQSLEEALDDLRQAIALNPPHLSWYQLTIEPNTLFSSRPPVLPDDDALWDIFERGHRLLSAAGYQQYETSAYAKPGYQCQHNLNYWRFGDYLGIGCGAHGKVTFSDGR
;
A
#
# COMPACT_ATOMS: atom_id res chain seq x y z
N ASN A 1 -11.03 -2.73 -17.73
CA ASN A 1 -10.25 -2.64 -16.48
C ASN A 1 -11.01 -3.38 -15.39
N ARG A 2 -10.53 -4.54 -14.91
CA ARG A 2 -11.30 -5.49 -14.05
C ARG A 2 -11.60 -4.95 -12.64
N LEU A 3 -10.87 -3.94 -12.20
CA LEU A 3 -11.05 -3.28 -10.90
C LEU A 3 -11.76 -1.92 -10.99
N GLY A 4 -12.32 -1.56 -12.16
CA GLY A 4 -12.98 -0.25 -12.35
C GLY A 4 -12.04 0.96 -12.32
N ARG A 5 -10.72 0.76 -12.39
CA ARG A 5 -9.75 1.87 -12.40
C ARG A 5 -9.85 2.68 -13.70
N ILE A 6 -9.90 4.00 -13.55
CA ILE A 6 -9.90 4.96 -14.67
C ILE A 6 -8.50 5.35 -15.13
N HIS A 7 -7.47 5.02 -14.33
CA HIS A 7 -6.07 5.30 -14.63
C HIS A 7 -5.31 4.06 -15.11
N GLY A 8 -4.36 4.29 -16.02
CA GLY A 8 -3.50 3.26 -16.61
C GLY A 8 -2.11 3.18 -15.95
N PRO A 9 -1.35 2.10 -16.22
CA PRO A 9 0.01 1.93 -15.68
C PRO A 9 0.97 3.06 -16.09
N GLU A 10 0.86 3.57 -17.32
CA GLU A 10 1.70 4.67 -17.81
C GLU A 10 1.44 6.01 -17.09
N GLU A 11 0.23 6.23 -16.58
CA GLU A 11 -0.07 7.42 -15.78
C GLU A 11 0.59 7.34 -14.40
N ALA A 12 0.53 6.18 -13.76
CA ALA A 12 1.19 5.94 -12.47
C ALA A 12 2.72 6.11 -12.59
N ARG A 13 3.33 5.54 -13.65
CA ARG A 13 4.76 5.70 -13.94
C ARG A 13 5.15 7.17 -14.12
N ARG A 14 4.40 7.89 -14.97
CA ARG A 14 4.65 9.33 -15.22
C ARG A 14 4.52 10.16 -13.94
N ALA A 15 3.52 9.87 -13.10
CA ALA A 15 3.35 10.56 -11.82
C ALA A 15 4.54 10.32 -10.86
N ALA A 16 5.04 9.08 -10.78
CA ALA A 16 6.20 8.73 -9.95
C ALA A 16 7.49 9.40 -10.45
N THR A 17 7.72 9.41 -11.76
CA THR A 17 8.86 10.12 -12.37
C THR A 17 8.77 11.61 -12.09
N LEU A 18 7.59 12.22 -12.28
CA LEU A 18 7.38 13.65 -12.01
C LEU A 18 7.62 13.99 -10.54
N ALA A 19 7.14 13.17 -9.60
CA ALA A 19 7.38 13.36 -8.17
C ALA A 19 8.89 13.37 -7.85
N THR A 20 9.66 12.53 -8.53
CA THR A 20 11.11 12.44 -8.40
C THR A 20 11.79 13.67 -9.01
N ASP A 21 11.41 14.06 -10.23
CA ASP A 21 11.99 15.20 -10.97
C ASP A 21 11.73 16.54 -10.26
N LEU A 22 10.58 16.67 -9.59
CA LEU A 22 10.24 17.84 -8.77
C LEU A 22 11.02 17.89 -7.44
N GLY A 23 11.79 16.86 -7.10
CA GLY A 23 12.52 16.78 -5.85
C GLY A 23 11.60 16.73 -4.62
N LEU A 24 10.42 16.11 -4.75
CA LEU A 24 9.54 15.92 -3.60
C LEU A 24 10.28 15.15 -2.51
N ARG A 25 10.27 15.68 -1.29
CA ARG A 25 10.95 15.04 -0.15
C ARG A 25 10.47 13.61 0.06
N SER A 26 9.19 13.34 -0.14
CA SER A 26 8.61 12.01 0.03
C SER A 26 7.36 11.85 -0.83
N PHE A 27 7.15 10.64 -1.35
CA PHE A 27 5.92 10.20 -2.00
C PHE A 27 5.76 8.69 -1.81
N ASN A 28 4.55 8.20 -2.01
CA ASN A 28 4.17 6.80 -1.84
C ASN A 28 3.56 6.26 -3.13
N LEU A 29 3.84 4.98 -3.44
CA LEU A 29 3.08 4.22 -4.44
C LEU A 29 2.30 3.10 -3.74
N ASP A 30 1.01 3.00 -4.08
CA ASP A 30 0.11 1.97 -3.56
C ASP A 30 -0.02 0.82 -4.55
N LEU A 31 0.28 -0.39 -4.08
CA LEU A 31 0.18 -1.63 -4.83
C LEU A 31 -0.68 -2.63 -4.08
N MET A 32 -1.51 -3.33 -4.84
CA MET A 32 -2.39 -4.36 -4.33
C MET A 32 -1.99 -5.69 -4.96
N HIS A 33 -1.90 -6.75 -4.15
CA HIS A 33 -1.63 -8.11 -4.59
C HIS A 33 -2.77 -9.06 -4.21
N GLY A 34 -2.74 -10.29 -4.73
CA GLY A 34 -3.84 -11.24 -4.55
C GLY A 34 -5.08 -10.87 -5.38
N LEU A 35 -4.87 -10.26 -6.54
CA LEU A 35 -5.97 -9.91 -7.45
C LEU A 35 -6.56 -11.17 -8.11
N PRO A 36 -7.81 -11.12 -8.60
CA PRO A 36 -8.41 -12.24 -9.33
C PRO A 36 -7.57 -12.61 -10.56
N ASP A 37 -7.30 -13.91 -10.72
CA ASP A 37 -6.44 -14.50 -11.76
C ASP A 37 -4.97 -14.03 -11.75
N GLN A 38 -4.51 -13.32 -10.71
CA GLN A 38 -3.13 -12.87 -10.63
C GLN A 38 -2.21 -14.04 -10.27
N SER A 39 -1.26 -14.32 -11.15
CA SER A 39 -0.19 -15.26 -10.89
C SER A 39 0.88 -14.67 -9.97
N LEU A 40 1.66 -15.54 -9.35
CA LEU A 40 2.82 -15.14 -8.55
C LEU A 40 3.81 -14.27 -9.34
N GLU A 41 4.13 -14.64 -10.57
CA GLU A 41 5.09 -13.88 -11.38
C GLU A 41 4.55 -12.49 -11.75
N GLU A 42 3.26 -12.36 -12.05
CA GLU A 42 2.63 -11.05 -12.29
C GLU A 42 2.67 -10.18 -11.03
N ALA A 43 2.34 -10.73 -9.85
CA ALA A 43 2.41 -10.00 -8.60
C ALA A 43 3.83 -9.51 -8.28
N LEU A 44 4.84 -10.34 -8.55
CA LEU A 44 6.24 -9.96 -8.36
C LEU A 44 6.72 -8.97 -9.43
N ASP A 45 6.24 -9.08 -10.67
CA ASP A 45 6.56 -8.13 -11.73
C ASP A 45 6.01 -6.74 -11.44
N ASP A 46 4.75 -6.63 -10.98
CA ASP A 46 4.15 -5.37 -10.52
C ASP A 46 5.03 -4.71 -9.43
N LEU A 47 5.50 -5.53 -8.48
CA LEU A 47 6.36 -5.06 -7.39
C LEU A 47 7.75 -4.63 -7.87
N ARG A 48 8.37 -5.39 -8.79
CA ARG A 48 9.66 -5.01 -9.42
C ARG A 48 9.54 -3.69 -10.17
N GLN A 49 8.45 -3.48 -10.90
CA GLN A 49 8.17 -2.25 -11.62
C GLN A 49 8.06 -1.04 -10.66
N ALA A 50 7.40 -1.20 -9.51
CA ALA A 50 7.32 -0.15 -8.49
C ALA A 50 8.66 0.12 -7.81
N ILE A 51 9.44 -0.92 -7.49
CA ILE A 51 10.78 -0.80 -6.93
C ILE A 51 11.71 -0.04 -7.89
N ALA A 52 11.60 -0.29 -9.20
CA ALA A 52 12.40 0.40 -10.21
C ALA A 52 12.11 1.91 -10.30
N LEU A 53 10.90 2.35 -9.95
CA LEU A 53 10.56 3.78 -9.79
C LEU A 53 11.17 4.39 -8.51
N ASN A 54 11.76 3.56 -7.65
CA ASN A 54 12.57 3.92 -6.50
C ASN A 54 11.91 4.88 -5.48
N PRO A 55 10.60 4.78 -5.20
CA PRO A 55 9.92 5.70 -4.29
C PRO A 55 10.54 5.67 -2.88
N PRO A 56 10.41 6.76 -2.10
CA PRO A 56 10.81 6.75 -0.69
C PRO A 56 9.94 5.82 0.17
N HIS A 57 8.69 5.61 -0.23
CA HIS A 57 7.68 4.84 0.50
C HIS A 57 6.81 4.01 -0.47
N LEU A 58 6.39 2.82 -0.02
CA LEU A 58 5.51 1.90 -0.73
C LEU A 58 4.45 1.38 0.24
N SER A 59 3.19 1.33 -0.20
CA SER A 59 2.17 0.55 0.49
C SER A 59 1.83 -0.65 -0.39
N TRP A 60 2.03 -1.84 0.12
CA TRP A 60 1.85 -3.09 -0.58
C TRP A 60 0.97 -4.01 0.26
N TYR A 61 -0.25 -4.26 -0.19
CA TYR A 61 -1.28 -4.90 0.60
C TYR A 61 -2.10 -5.91 -0.20
N GLN A 62 -2.63 -6.90 0.50
CA GLN A 62 -3.52 -7.90 -0.08
C GLN A 62 -4.88 -7.29 -0.39
N LEU A 63 -5.49 -7.67 -1.51
CA LEU A 63 -6.90 -7.41 -1.76
C LEU A 63 -7.76 -8.20 -0.75
N THR A 64 -8.47 -7.47 0.11
CA THR A 64 -9.50 -8.01 0.99
C THR A 64 -10.88 -7.58 0.49
N ILE A 65 -11.85 -8.52 0.46
CA ILE A 65 -13.22 -8.21 0.09
C ILE A 65 -13.99 -7.72 1.31
N GLU A 66 -14.21 -6.40 1.38
CA GLU A 66 -14.98 -5.79 2.45
C GLU A 66 -16.50 -5.90 2.20
N PRO A 67 -17.31 -6.10 3.26
CA PRO A 67 -18.77 -6.01 3.17
C PRO A 67 -19.24 -4.69 2.55
N ASN A 68 -20.34 -4.73 1.80
CA ASN A 68 -20.94 -3.55 1.15
C ASN A 68 -20.13 -2.90 0.01
N THR A 69 -19.11 -3.60 -0.51
CA THR A 69 -18.41 -3.18 -1.73
C THR A 69 -19.04 -3.80 -2.98
N LEU A 70 -18.72 -3.26 -4.17
CA LEU A 70 -19.12 -3.86 -5.45
C LEU A 70 -18.66 -5.32 -5.54
N PHE A 71 -17.47 -5.65 -5.03
CA PHE A 71 -16.97 -7.02 -4.99
C PHE A 71 -17.73 -7.90 -4.00
N SER A 72 -18.25 -7.36 -2.89
CA SER A 72 -19.13 -8.13 -2.01
C SER A 72 -20.43 -8.59 -2.73
N SER A 73 -20.94 -7.78 -3.67
CA SER A 73 -22.15 -8.14 -4.43
C SER A 73 -21.92 -9.20 -5.53
N ARG A 74 -20.68 -9.32 -6.00
CA ARG A 74 -20.23 -10.29 -7.02
C ARG A 74 -18.79 -10.70 -6.71
N PRO A 75 -18.59 -11.61 -5.73
CA PRO A 75 -17.26 -11.93 -5.26
C PRO A 75 -16.45 -12.61 -6.36
N PRO A 76 -15.27 -12.08 -6.70
CA PRO A 76 -14.37 -12.77 -7.60
C PRO A 76 -13.75 -13.98 -6.88
N VAL A 77 -13.23 -14.94 -7.65
CA VAL A 77 -12.37 -15.98 -7.10
C VAL A 77 -11.02 -15.34 -6.81
N LEU A 78 -10.58 -15.43 -5.56
CA LEU A 78 -9.25 -14.99 -5.13
C LEU A 78 -8.30 -16.18 -5.08
N PRO A 79 -6.97 -15.95 -5.15
CA PRO A 79 -5.99 -16.98 -4.84
C PRO A 79 -6.21 -17.57 -3.45
N ASP A 80 -5.85 -18.84 -3.26
CA ASP A 80 -5.91 -19.48 -1.95
C ASP A 80 -4.80 -18.97 -1.01
N ASP A 81 -4.90 -19.34 0.27
CA ASP A 81 -3.98 -18.87 1.32
C ASP A 81 -2.52 -19.25 1.03
N ASP A 82 -2.27 -20.40 0.42
CA ASP A 82 -0.92 -20.85 0.06
C ASP A 82 -0.32 -19.98 -1.05
N ALA A 83 -1.10 -19.68 -2.10
CA ALA A 83 -0.68 -18.78 -3.16
C ALA A 83 -0.47 -17.34 -2.66
N LEU A 84 -1.35 -16.85 -1.79
CA LEU A 84 -1.22 -15.54 -1.16
C LEU A 84 0.04 -15.45 -0.29
N TRP A 85 0.32 -16.51 0.48
CA TRP A 85 1.52 -16.62 1.28
C TRP A 85 2.79 -16.59 0.43
N ASP A 86 2.82 -17.34 -0.67
CA ASP A 86 3.94 -17.35 -1.60
C ASP A 86 4.21 -15.96 -2.23
N ILE A 87 3.14 -15.24 -2.59
CA ILE A 87 3.24 -13.86 -3.07
C ILE A 87 3.85 -12.97 -2.00
N PHE A 88 3.30 -13.01 -0.77
CA PHE A 88 3.76 -12.18 0.33
C PHE A 88 5.23 -12.46 0.67
N GLU A 89 5.60 -13.71 0.87
CA GLU A 89 6.95 -14.11 1.30
C GLU A 89 8.01 -13.68 0.27
N ARG A 90 7.77 -13.93 -1.01
CA ARG A 90 8.73 -13.58 -2.07
C ARG A 90 8.79 -12.08 -2.32
N GLY A 91 7.65 -11.39 -2.29
CA GLY A 91 7.64 -9.94 -2.45
C GLY A 91 8.24 -9.20 -1.25
N HIS A 92 8.06 -9.70 -0.02
CA HIS A 92 8.74 -9.18 1.17
C HIS A 92 10.26 -9.28 1.06
N ARG A 93 10.78 -10.42 0.58
CA ARG A 93 12.22 -10.59 0.30
C ARG A 93 12.72 -9.60 -0.76
N LEU A 94 11.94 -9.39 -1.82
CA LEU A 94 12.27 -8.44 -2.89
C LEU A 94 12.36 -6.99 -2.37
N LEU A 95 11.36 -6.55 -1.60
CA LEU A 95 11.34 -5.21 -0.97
C LEU A 95 12.51 -5.02 -0.01
N SER A 96 12.77 -6.02 0.84
CA SER A 96 13.89 -6.01 1.78
C SER A 96 15.23 -5.91 1.06
N ALA A 97 15.42 -6.68 -0.01
CA ALA A 97 16.63 -6.63 -0.85
C ALA A 97 16.81 -5.28 -1.55
N ALA A 98 15.72 -4.58 -1.86
CA ALA A 98 15.72 -3.24 -2.43
C ALA A 98 15.90 -2.12 -1.38
N GLY A 99 16.08 -2.46 -0.10
CA GLY A 99 16.37 -1.51 0.98
C GLY A 99 15.14 -0.89 1.64
N TYR A 100 13.95 -1.42 1.38
CA TYR A 100 12.75 -1.03 2.11
C TYR A 100 12.61 -1.82 3.41
N GLN A 101 12.06 -1.18 4.43
CA GLN A 101 11.75 -1.78 5.73
C GLN A 101 10.24 -1.78 5.94
N GLN A 102 9.69 -2.95 6.21
CA GLN A 102 8.31 -3.06 6.69
C GLN A 102 8.25 -2.47 8.10
N TYR A 103 7.46 -1.42 8.29
CA TYR A 103 7.31 -0.76 9.60
C TYR A 103 5.90 -0.88 10.18
N GLU A 104 4.95 -1.33 9.37
CA GLU A 104 3.60 -1.76 9.75
C GLU A 104 3.11 -2.82 8.75
N THR A 105 1.90 -3.35 8.93
CA THR A 105 1.29 -4.41 8.11
C THR A 105 1.43 -4.20 6.60
N SER A 106 1.07 -3.03 6.07
CA SER A 106 1.05 -2.76 4.61
C SER A 106 2.18 -1.88 4.09
N ALA A 107 2.88 -1.14 4.94
CA ALA A 107 3.78 -0.09 4.51
C ALA A 107 5.26 -0.45 4.70
N TYR A 108 5.97 -0.09 3.64
CA TYR A 108 7.38 -0.28 3.44
C TYR A 108 8.00 1.09 3.15
N ALA A 109 9.09 1.41 3.83
CA ALA A 109 9.78 2.67 3.59
C ALA A 109 11.27 2.48 3.61
N LYS A 110 11.99 3.32 2.85
CA LYS A 110 13.42 3.47 3.07
C LYS A 110 13.66 4.09 4.47
N PRO A 111 14.83 3.84 5.09
CA PRO A 111 15.15 4.43 6.38
C PRO A 111 14.95 5.95 6.39
N GLY A 112 14.19 6.46 7.37
CA GLY A 112 13.90 7.89 7.51
C GLY A 112 12.66 8.38 6.76
N TYR A 113 12.01 7.52 5.98
CA TYR A 113 10.81 7.85 5.19
C TYR A 113 9.52 7.20 5.71
N GLN A 114 9.54 6.62 6.91
CA GLN A 114 8.33 6.09 7.53
C GLN A 114 7.29 7.19 7.73
N CYS A 115 6.03 6.90 7.40
CA CYS A 115 4.94 7.83 7.61
C CYS A 115 4.72 8.07 9.11
N GLN A 116 4.98 9.30 9.55
CA GLN A 116 4.85 9.67 10.96
C GLN A 116 3.40 9.57 11.43
N HIS A 117 2.43 9.88 10.55
CA HIS A 117 1.02 9.75 10.87
C HIS A 117 0.63 8.28 11.07
N ASN A 118 1.05 7.38 10.19
CA ASN A 118 0.77 5.94 10.34
C ASN A 118 1.40 5.39 11.63
N LEU A 119 2.66 5.75 11.91
CA LEU A 119 3.33 5.36 13.15
C LEU A 119 2.60 5.88 14.39
N ASN A 120 2.14 7.13 14.37
CA ASN A 120 1.35 7.71 15.46
C ASN A 120 0.03 6.95 15.65
N TYR A 121 -0.68 6.68 14.56
CA TYR A 121 -1.93 5.92 14.57
C TYR A 121 -1.74 4.52 15.19
N TRP A 122 -0.75 3.76 14.71
CA TRP A 122 -0.43 2.43 15.21
C TRP A 122 0.05 2.42 16.67
N ARG A 123 0.67 3.51 17.14
CA ARG A 123 1.10 3.67 18.53
C ARG A 123 0.02 4.27 19.43
N PHE A 124 -1.21 4.38 18.91
CA PHE A 124 -2.35 4.94 19.64
C PHE A 124 -2.09 6.38 20.13
N GLY A 125 -1.30 7.14 19.38
CA GLY A 125 -1.02 8.55 19.64
C GLY A 125 -2.17 9.46 19.21
N ASP A 126 -2.14 10.71 19.67
CA ASP A 126 -3.20 11.68 19.38
C ASP A 126 -3.01 12.35 18.02
N TYR A 127 -4.10 12.61 17.31
CA TYR A 127 -4.12 13.32 16.03
C TYR A 127 -5.49 13.93 15.76
N LEU A 128 -5.49 15.05 15.05
CA LEU A 128 -6.71 15.76 14.67
C LEU A 128 -7.26 15.24 13.34
N GLY A 129 -8.56 14.94 13.30
CA GLY A 129 -9.29 14.69 12.07
C GLY A 129 -9.88 16.00 11.53
N ILE A 130 -9.52 16.38 10.31
CA ILE A 130 -10.00 17.62 9.66
C ILE A 130 -10.63 17.27 8.32
N GLY A 131 -11.88 17.70 8.10
CA GLY A 131 -12.61 17.51 6.84
C GLY A 131 -13.71 16.44 6.91
N CYS A 132 -14.50 16.34 5.84
CA CYS A 132 -15.62 15.39 5.76
C CYS A 132 -15.12 13.93 5.82
N GLY A 133 -15.63 13.15 6.77
CA GLY A 133 -15.26 11.75 6.96
C GLY A 133 -13.93 11.53 7.71
N ALA A 134 -13.25 12.60 8.11
CA ALA A 134 -12.04 12.49 8.90
C ALA A 134 -12.35 11.98 10.31
N HIS A 135 -11.49 11.10 10.80
CA HIS A 135 -11.51 10.64 12.19
C HIS A 135 -10.31 11.25 12.91
N GLY A 136 -10.47 11.53 14.20
CA GLY A 136 -9.40 12.00 15.09
C GLY A 136 -9.42 11.21 16.39
N LYS A 137 -8.29 11.20 17.08
CA LYS A 137 -8.15 10.58 18.40
C LYS A 137 -7.39 11.55 19.29
N VAL A 138 -7.98 11.93 20.41
CA VAL A 138 -7.38 12.85 21.38
C VAL A 138 -7.59 12.26 22.76
N THR A 139 -6.53 12.15 23.55
CA THR A 139 -6.59 11.65 24.92
C THR A 139 -6.86 12.82 25.86
N PHE A 140 -7.92 12.72 26.65
CA PHE A 140 -8.19 13.69 27.69
C PHE A 140 -7.64 13.20 29.04
N SER A 141 -7.26 14.13 29.92
CA SER A 141 -6.73 13.82 31.26
C SER A 141 -7.73 13.10 32.16
N ASP A 142 -9.02 13.12 31.80
CA ASP A 142 -10.10 12.42 32.48
C ASP A 142 -10.42 11.03 31.87
N GLY A 143 -9.61 10.56 30.92
CA GLY A 143 -9.72 9.23 30.32
C GLY A 143 -10.78 9.11 29.22
N ARG A 144 -11.34 10.24 28.74
CA ARG A 144 -12.15 10.29 27.52
C ARG A 144 -11.30 10.32 26.25
#